data_AF-A0A3A6EKA1-F1
#
_entry.id   AF-A0A3A6EKA1-F1
#
_cell.length_a   1.000
_cell.length_b   1.000
_cell.length_c   1.000
_cell.angle_alpha   90.00
_cell.angle_beta   90.00
_cell.angle_gamma   90.00
#
_symmetry.space_group_name_H-M   'P 1'
#
loop_
_entity.id
_entity.type
_entity.pdbx_description
1 polymer ?
#
loop_
_entity_poly.entity_id
_entity_poly.type
_entity_poly.pdbx_seq_one_letter_code
_entity_poly.pdbx_strand_id
1 'polypeptide(L)' 'MSQEKVERYKKEKANRKQAMKKQRIMNVMRKCVLSLAALALVGWLGYSAYDTYTANQEREVVAVNYDALNTYLGGLAE' A
#
# COMPACT_ATOMS: atom_id res chain seq x y z
N MET A 1 50.56 2.61 -31.92
CA MET A 1 49.23 2.93 -31.35
C MET A 1 48.75 1.70 -30.58
N SER A 2 48.83 1.73 -29.24
CA SER A 2 48.58 0.54 -28.41
C SER A 2 47.09 0.40 -28.10
N GLN A 3 46.56 -0.82 -28.30
CA GLN A 3 45.20 -1.25 -27.93
C GLN A 3 44.83 -0.84 -26.49
N GLU A 4 45.84 -0.82 -25.61
CA GLU A 4 45.70 -0.48 -24.19
C GLU A 4 45.20 0.95 -23.95
N LYS A 5 45.61 1.92 -24.79
CA LYS A 5 45.10 3.30 -24.72
C LYS A 5 43.63 3.38 -25.16
N VAL A 6 43.24 2.60 -26.18
CA VAL A 6 41.86 2.55 -26.69
C VAL A 6 40.94 1.87 -25.66
N GLU A 7 41.41 0.80 -25.03
CA GLU A 7 40.67 0.12 -23.97
C GLU A 7 40.53 0.95 -22.70
N ARG A 8 41.57 1.68 -22.25
CA ARG A 8 41.41 2.67 -21.16
C ARG A 8 40.37 3.72 -21.51
N TYR A 9 40.39 4.25 -22.74
CA TYR A 9 39.42 5.25 -23.18
C TYR A 9 37.98 4.71 -23.19
N LYS A 10 37.78 3.46 -23.65
CA LYS A 10 36.48 2.79 -23.59
C LYS A 10 36.03 2.54 -22.15
N LYS A 11 36.93 2.08 -21.27
CA LYS A 11 36.63 1.84 -19.86
C LYS A 11 36.26 3.13 -19.12
N GLU A 12 37.01 4.22 -19.30
CA GLU A 12 36.68 5.51 -18.67
C GLU A 12 35.32 6.05 -19.15
N LYS A 13 35.01 5.93 -20.44
CA LYS A 13 33.73 6.38 -21.00
C LYS A 13 32.55 5.52 -20.55
N ALA A 14 32.77 4.21 -20.40
CA ALA A 14 31.77 3.28 -19.85
C ALA A 14 31.50 3.54 -18.37
N ASN A 15 32.56 3.77 -17.58
CA ASN A 15 32.47 3.98 -16.14
C ASN A 15 31.73 5.29 -15.82
N ARG A 16 31.94 6.35 -16.61
CA ARG A 16 31.21 7.62 -16.50
C ARG A 16 29.70 7.46 -16.73
N LYS A 17 29.31 6.65 -17.72
CA LYS A 17 27.89 6.35 -18.00
C LYS A 17 27.26 5.50 -16.89
N GLN A 18 28.00 4.54 -16.35
CA GLN A 18 27.51 3.70 -15.26
C GLN A 18 27.35 4.50 -13.96
N ALA A 19 28.31 5.36 -13.61
CA ALA A 19 28.22 6.23 -12.44
C ALA A 19 27.01 7.17 -12.50
N MET A 20 26.77 7.80 -13.65
CA MET A 20 25.60 8.67 -13.89
C MET A 20 24.26 7.91 -13.73
N LYS A 21 24.17 6.69 -14.27
CA LYS A 21 22.97 5.85 -14.12
C LYS A 21 22.74 5.45 -12.66
N LYS A 22 23.80 5.09 -11.94
CA LYS A 22 23.74 4.68 -10.53
C LYS A 22 23.24 5.81 -9.63
N GLN A 23 23.73 7.04 -9.84
CA GLN A 23 23.25 8.22 -9.11
C GLN A 23 21.78 8.55 -9.41
N ARG A 24 21.34 8.44 -10.67
CA ARG A 24 19.92 8.63 -11.03
C ARG A 24 19.02 7.62 -10.33
N ILE A 25 19.38 6.34 -10.35
CA ILE A 25 18.59 5.28 -9.71
C ILE A 25 18.53 5.51 -8.20
N MET A 26 19.63 5.90 -7.56
CA MET A 26 19.65 6.13 -6.11
C MET A 26 18.72 7.28 -5.69
N ASN A 27 18.65 8.36 -6.48
CA ASN A 27 17.72 9.46 -6.23
C ASN A 27 16.26 9.07 -6.50
N VAL A 28 15.99 8.29 -7.54
CA VAL A 28 14.63 7.78 -7.84
C VAL A 28 14.18 6.82 -6.76
N MET A 29 15.04 5.89 -6.32
CA MET A 29 14.73 4.93 -5.26
C MET A 29 14.31 5.64 -3.97
N ARG A 30 15.03 6.70 -3.57
CA ARG A 30 14.69 7.49 -2.37
C ARG A 30 13.31 8.15 -2.48
N LYS A 31 12.98 8.71 -3.66
CA LYS A 31 11.65 9.27 -3.92
C LYS A 31 10.56 8.20 -3.98
N CYS A 32 10.85 7.04 -4.59
CA CYS A 32 9.94 5.91 -4.65
C CYS A 32 9.60 5.34 -3.28
N VAL A 33 10.58 5.22 -2.38
CA VAL A 33 10.33 4.74 -1.02
C VAL A 33 9.43 5.70 -0.26
N LEU A 34 9.66 7.01 -0.38
CA LEU A 34 8.80 8.03 0.23
C LEU A 34 7.38 8.02 -0.38
N SER A 35 7.25 7.89 -1.71
CA SER A 35 5.94 7.82 -2.35
C SER A 35 5.19 6.53 -1.99
N LEU A 36 5.88 5.40 -1.89
CA LEU A 36 5.30 4.12 -1.46
C LEU A 36 4.79 4.21 -0.03
N ALA A 37 5.58 4.77 0.89
CA ALA A 37 5.14 4.97 2.28
C ALA A 37 3.93 5.91 2.35
N ALA A 38 3.93 7.01 1.58
CA ALA A 38 2.79 7.93 1.52
C ALA A 38 1.53 7.24 0.95
N LEU A 39 1.64 6.47 -0.13
CA LEU A 39 0.53 5.72 -0.72
C LEU A 39 0.00 4.64 0.24
N ALA A 40 0.88 3.95 0.96
CA ALA A 40 0.49 2.97 1.96
C ALA A 40 -0.28 3.63 3.12
N LEU A 41 0.17 4.79 3.61
CA LEU A 41 -0.54 5.55 4.64
C LEU A 41 -1.88 6.09 4.15
N VAL A 42 -1.95 6.61 2.92
CA VAL A 42 -3.21 7.08 2.32
C VAL A 42 -4.17 5.93 2.08
N GLY A 43 -3.69 4.78 1.60
CA GLY A 43 -4.50 3.57 1.43
C GLY A 43 -5.03 3.03 2.77
N TRP A 44 -4.19 3.04 3.81
CA TRP A 44 -4.58 2.63 5.16
C TRP A 44 -5.60 3.59 5.78
N LEU A 45 -5.34 4.89 5.73
CA LEU A 45 -6.26 5.91 6.23
C LEU A 45 -7.56 5.93 5.43
N GLY A 46 -7.50 5.69 4.11
CA GLY A 46 -8.67 5.56 3.26
C GLY A 46 -9.52 4.33 3.64
N TYR A 47 -8.89 3.18 3.87
CA TYR A 47 -9.58 1.97 4.33
C TYR A 47 -10.16 2.15 5.74
N SER A 48 -9.40 2.74 6.67
CA SER A 48 -9.86 2.99 8.05
C SER A 48 -10.97 4.04 8.11
N ALA A 49 -10.89 5.11 7.30
CA ALA A 49 -11.97 6.08 7.19
C ALA A 49 -13.20 5.45 6.55
N TYR A 50 -13.04 4.60 5.52
CA TYR A 50 -14.16 3.87 4.91
C TYR A 50 -14.80 2.89 5.91
N ASP A 51 -14.00 2.15 6.68
CA ASP A 51 -14.46 1.25 7.76
C ASP A 51 -15.18 2.02 8.88
N THR A 52 -14.67 3.19 9.25
CA THR A 52 -15.29 4.04 10.28
C THR A 52 -16.56 4.73 9.73
N TYR A 53 -16.61 5.02 8.42
CA TYR A 53 -17.77 5.63 7.77
C TYR A 53 -18.85 4.60 7.43
N THR A 54 -18.51 3.35 7.10
CA THR A 54 -19.46 2.23 7.03
C THR A 54 -19.90 1.75 8.41
N ALA A 55 -19.11 2.02 9.46
CA ALA A 55 -19.54 1.86 10.85
C ALA A 55 -20.42 3.02 11.36
N ASN A 56 -20.30 4.23 10.80
CA ASN A 56 -21.12 5.40 11.14
C ASN A 56 -22.34 5.62 10.22
N GLN A 57 -22.35 5.07 9.00
CA GLN A 57 -23.61 4.75 8.34
C GLN A 57 -24.26 3.73 9.25
N GLU A 58 -25.38 4.11 9.85
CA GLU A 58 -26.29 3.23 10.57
C GLU A 58 -26.28 1.88 9.86
N ARG A 59 -25.55 0.89 10.41
CA ARG A 59 -25.93 -0.48 10.14
C ARG A 59 -27.41 -0.46 10.47
N GLU A 60 -28.26 -0.80 9.50
CA GLU A 60 -29.54 -1.37 9.85
C GLU A 60 -29.18 -2.49 10.83
N VAL A 61 -29.24 -2.16 12.12
CA VAL A 61 -29.62 -3.10 13.15
C VAL A 61 -30.98 -3.54 12.64
N VAL A 62 -30.94 -4.53 11.75
CA VAL A 62 -32.08 -5.35 11.42
C VAL A 62 -32.62 -5.64 12.80
N ALA A 63 -33.74 -5.03 13.16
CA ALA A 63 -34.40 -5.28 14.41
C ALA A 63 -34.78 -6.75 14.30
N VAL A 64 -33.86 -7.63 14.74
CA VAL A 64 -34.03 -9.07 14.64
C VAL A 64 -35.23 -9.31 15.53
N ASN A 65 -36.37 -9.55 14.92
CA ASN A 65 -37.61 -9.63 15.66
C ASN A 65 -37.58 -10.93 16.45
N TYR A 66 -37.31 -10.83 17.74
CA TYR A 66 -37.20 -11.96 18.67
C TYR A 66 -38.56 -12.50 19.13
N ASP A 67 -39.67 -11.98 18.59
CA ASP A 67 -41.04 -12.37 18.93
C ASP A 67 -41.26 -13.89 18.81
N ALA A 68 -40.72 -14.50 17.74
CA ALA A 68 -40.80 -15.93 17.52
C ALA A 68 -40.06 -16.75 18.60
N LEU A 69 -38.92 -16.26 19.10
CA LEU A 69 -38.19 -16.92 20.17
C LEU A 69 -38.90 -16.75 21.52
N ASN A 70 -39.43 -15.56 21.79
CA ASN A 70 -40.20 -15.29 23.01
C ASN A 70 -41.46 -16.16 23.09
N THR A 71 -42.18 -16.29 21.98
CA THR A 71 -43.39 -17.13 21.91
C THR A 71 -43.06 -18.61 22.15
N TYR A 72 -41.96 -19.11 21.56
CA TYR A 72 -41.51 -20.49 21.78
C TYR A 72 -41.09 -20.75 23.23
N LEU A 73 -40.32 -19.84 23.83
CA LEU A 73 -39.90 -19.97 25.23
C LEU A 73 -41.08 -19.86 26.20
N GLY A 74 -42.06 -19.00 25.91
CA GLY A 74 -43.29 -18.89 26.70
C GLY A 74 -44.13 -20.16 26.66
N GLY A 75 -44.31 -20.76 25.47
CA GLY A 75 -45.05 -22.01 25.31
C GLY A 75 -44.34 -23.26 25.84
N LEU A 76 -43.05 -23.17 26.16
CA LEU A 76 -42.31 -24.22 26.86
C LEU A 76 -42.34 -24.07 28.39
N ALA A 77 -42.67 -22.87 28.88
CA ALA A 77 -42.73 -22.55 30.30
C ALA A 77 -44.13 -22.75 30.90
N GLU A 78 -45.16 -22.82 30.05
CA GLU A 78 -46.46 -23.46 30.34
C GLU A 78 -46.39 -24.98 30.20
#